data_AF-A0A6B3E0T8-F1
#
_entry.id   AF-A0A6B3E0T8-F1
#
_cell.length_a   1.000
_cell.length_b   1.000
_cell.length_c   1.000
_cell.angle_alpha   90.00
_cell.angle_beta   90.00
_cell.angle_gamma   90.00
#
_symmetry.space_group_name_H-M   'P 1'
#
loop_
_entity.id
_entity.type
_entity.pdbx_description
1 polymer ?
#
loop_
_entity_poly.entity_id
_entity_poly.type
_entity_poly.pdbx_seq_one_letter_code
_entity_poly.pdbx_strand_id
1 'polypeptide(L)'
;MPRKPRSRESFRRFLASMEPAEPSETWTSAVGTGVIEEHAGARRQLRRGPLDVRVARRLAVTASLLVVGNGAGTGLRDVPADRRAGTWTCAEARYEGPGGTVEGPDWPTEPVYHAYEFESDDGRSMLLLDETC
;
A
#
# COMPACT_ATOMS: atom_id res chain seq x y z
N MET A 1 23.52 18.18 -8.48
CA MET A 1 23.67 16.79 -8.98
C MET A 1 22.28 16.17 -9.09
N PRO A 2 21.81 15.75 -10.27
CA PRO A 2 20.49 15.15 -10.39
C PRO A 2 20.55 13.68 -9.92
N ARG A 3 19.71 13.32 -8.95
CA ARG A 3 19.56 11.92 -8.51
C ARG A 3 18.83 11.17 -9.62
N LYS A 4 19.48 10.14 -10.18
CA LYS A 4 18.89 9.26 -11.21
C LYS A 4 17.58 8.66 -10.70
N PRO A 5 16.50 8.64 -11.51
CA PRO A 5 15.28 7.93 -11.16
C PRO A 5 15.59 6.44 -11.06
N ARG A 6 15.21 5.80 -9.94
CA ARG A 6 15.36 4.35 -9.76
C ARG A 6 14.39 3.66 -10.74
N SER A 7 14.95 2.95 -11.71
CA SER A 7 14.24 2.17 -12.72
C SER A 7 13.22 1.19 -12.12
N ARG A 8 12.07 1.04 -12.78
CA ARG A 8 11.00 0.04 -12.58
C ARG A 8 11.49 -1.38 -12.30
N GLU A 9 12.61 -1.76 -12.91
CA GLU A 9 13.24 -3.06 -12.74
C GLU A 9 13.78 -3.25 -11.31
N SER A 10 14.24 -2.16 -10.68
CA SER A 10 14.70 -2.17 -9.29
C SER A 10 13.54 -2.39 -8.33
N PHE A 11 12.35 -1.84 -8.59
CA PHE A 11 11.20 -2.00 -7.72
C PHE A 11 10.56 -3.39 -7.86
N ARG A 12 10.32 -3.87 -9.09
CA ARG A 12 9.83 -5.24 -9.29
C ARG A 12 10.80 -6.30 -8.76
N ARG A 13 12.10 -6.11 -8.95
CA ARG A 13 13.13 -7.02 -8.41
C ARG A 13 13.22 -6.93 -6.89
N PHE A 14 13.01 -5.74 -6.31
CA PHE A 14 12.94 -5.56 -4.87
C PHE A 14 11.71 -6.27 -4.28
N LEU A 15 10.53 -6.09 -4.87
CA LEU A 15 9.31 -6.80 -4.48
C LEU A 15 9.43 -8.31 -4.65
N ALA A 16 10.06 -8.77 -5.74
CA ALA A 16 10.31 -10.18 -6.01
C ALA A 16 11.42 -10.80 -5.15
N SER A 17 12.27 -9.98 -4.52
CA SER A 17 13.34 -10.45 -3.60
C SER A 17 12.88 -10.60 -2.15
N MET A 18 11.69 -10.09 -1.83
CA MET A 18 11.03 -10.44 -0.58
C MET A 18 10.46 -11.84 -0.75
N GLU A 19 10.86 -12.80 0.08
CA GLU A 19 10.22 -14.11 0.11
C GLU A 19 8.70 -13.90 0.20
N PRO A 20 7.90 -14.61 -0.61
CA PRO A 20 6.46 -14.54 -0.47
C PRO A 20 6.13 -15.07 0.93
N ALA A 21 5.72 -14.18 1.83
CA ALA A 21 4.87 -14.62 2.93
C ALA A 21 3.66 -15.29 2.25
N GLU A 22 3.41 -16.56 2.58
CA GLU A 22 2.29 -17.34 2.08
C GLU A 22 1.07 -16.43 1.87
N PRO A 23 0.53 -16.32 0.64
CA PRO A 23 -0.59 -15.44 0.39
C PRO A 23 -1.77 -15.93 1.22
N SER A 24 -2.12 -15.24 2.30
CA SER A 24 -3.31 -15.58 3.09
C SER A 24 -4.55 -15.41 2.20
N GLU A 25 -5.15 -16.54 1.82
CA GLU A 25 -6.08 -16.73 0.69
C GLU A 25 -7.46 -16.03 0.79
N THR A 26 -7.67 -14.99 1.60
CA THR A 26 -9.04 -14.42 1.69
C THR A 26 -9.10 -12.93 1.98
N TRP A 27 -8.39 -12.12 1.20
CA TRP A 27 -8.47 -10.65 1.27
C TRP A 27 -9.17 -10.06 0.04
N THR A 28 -10.49 -10.25 -0.04
CA THR A 28 -11.33 -9.72 -1.13
C THR A 28 -11.64 -8.23 -0.89
N SER A 29 -11.27 -7.38 -1.85
CA SER A 29 -11.57 -5.93 -1.96
C SER A 29 -11.85 -5.18 -0.64
N ALA A 30 -10.79 -5.01 0.16
CA ALA A 30 -10.81 -4.33 1.46
C ALA A 30 -11.48 -2.94 1.45
N VAL A 31 -11.29 -2.18 0.36
CA VAL A 31 -11.83 -0.84 0.21
C VAL A 31 -13.35 -0.87 -0.08
N GLY A 32 -13.82 -1.86 -0.85
CA GLY A 32 -15.23 -1.99 -1.22
C GLY A 32 -16.12 -2.47 -0.06
N THR A 33 -15.59 -3.32 0.83
CA THR A 33 -16.31 -3.82 2.01
C THR A 33 -16.09 -2.95 3.24
N GLY A 34 -15.01 -2.18 3.29
CA GLY A 34 -14.57 -1.44 4.47
C GLY A 34 -14.06 -2.35 5.60
N VAL A 35 -13.88 -3.66 5.34
CA VAL A 35 -13.47 -4.65 6.33
C VAL A 35 -12.46 -5.62 5.73
N ILE A 36 -11.37 -5.87 6.47
CA ILE A 36 -10.40 -6.93 6.18
C ILE A 36 -10.51 -8.00 7.26
N GLU A 37 -10.70 -9.25 6.85
CA GLU A 37 -10.65 -10.42 7.72
C GLU A 37 -9.25 -11.04 7.69
N GLU A 38 -8.62 -11.16 8.85
CA GLU A 38 -7.32 -11.80 9.02
C GLU A 38 -7.46 -13.29 9.36
N HIS A 39 -6.40 -14.08 9.13
CA HIS A 39 -6.38 -15.55 9.25
C HIS A 39 -6.71 -16.11 10.66
N ALA A 40 -6.85 -15.27 11.68
CA ALA A 40 -7.25 -15.65 13.05
C ALA A 40 -8.66 -15.17 13.44
N GLY A 41 -9.48 -14.71 12.48
CA GLY A 41 -10.78 -14.09 12.75
C GLY A 41 -10.68 -12.66 13.29
N ALA A 42 -9.47 -12.11 13.37
CA ALA A 42 -9.28 -10.69 13.65
C ALA A 42 -9.81 -9.85 12.47
N ARG A 43 -10.40 -8.70 12.80
CA ARG A 43 -10.97 -7.80 11.80
C ARG A 43 -10.29 -6.45 11.87
N ARG A 44 -10.12 -5.85 10.71
CA ARG A 44 -9.75 -4.44 10.59
C ARG A 44 -10.83 -3.69 9.87
N GLN A 45 -11.21 -2.54 10.41
CA GLN A 45 -12.27 -1.69 9.87
C GLN A 45 -11.65 -0.45 9.24
N LEU A 46 -12.20 -0.03 8.10
CA LEU A 46 -11.79 1.19 7.42
C LEU A 46 -12.07 2.39 8.33
N ARG A 47 -11.02 3.10 8.68
CA ARG A 47 -11.05 4.23 9.61
C ARG A 47 -11.12 5.57 8.86
N ARG A 48 -10.32 5.70 7.80
CA ARG A 48 -10.27 6.89 6.93
C ARG A 48 -9.65 6.57 5.57
N GLY A 49 -10.14 7.24 4.53
CA GLY A 49 -9.48 7.31 3.23
C GLY A 49 -10.42 7.80 2.11
N PRO A 50 -9.91 8.14 0.92
CA PRO A 50 -8.48 8.24 0.59
C PRO A 50 -7.73 9.27 1.43
N LEU A 51 -6.50 8.96 1.83
CA LEU A 51 -5.71 9.80 2.73
C LEU A 51 -5.00 10.94 2.01
N ASP A 52 -4.76 12.05 2.71
CA ASP A 52 -3.78 13.03 2.25
C ASP A 52 -2.36 12.42 2.22
N VAL A 53 -1.57 12.78 1.21
CA VAL A 53 -0.21 12.28 0.99
C VAL A 53 0.67 12.40 2.24
N ARG A 54 0.53 13.47 3.03
CA ARG A 54 1.32 13.67 4.26
C ARG A 54 0.88 12.72 5.37
N VAL A 55 -0.42 12.44 5.44
CA VAL A 55 -0.99 11.49 6.42
C VAL A 55 -0.57 10.07 6.05
N ALA A 56 -0.65 9.71 4.77
CA ALA A 56 -0.22 8.42 4.25
C ALA A 56 1.29 8.21 4.47
N ARG A 57 2.12 9.20 4.16
CA ARG A 57 3.57 9.19 4.43
C ARG A 57 3.90 8.95 5.90
N ARG A 58 3.20 9.65 6.81
CA ARG A 58 3.38 9.46 8.25
C ARG A 58 3.03 8.02 8.64
N LEU A 59 1.87 7.53 8.20
CA LEU A 59 1.41 6.19 8.50
C LEU A 59 2.32 5.10 7.92
N ALA A 60 2.93 5.31 6.76
CA ALA A 60 3.86 4.33 6.20
C ALA A 60 5.03 4.03 7.15
N VAL A 61 5.39 4.99 8.01
CA VAL A 61 6.43 4.82 9.02
C VAL A 61 5.86 4.38 10.37
N THR A 62 4.70 4.92 10.78
CA THR A 62 4.20 4.77 12.15
C THR A 62 3.14 3.69 12.33
N ALA A 63 2.48 3.24 11.26
CA ALA A 63 1.43 2.23 11.36
C ALA A 63 2.01 0.91 11.90
N SER A 64 1.19 0.15 12.61
CA SER A 64 1.61 -1.18 13.07
C SER A 64 1.83 -2.13 11.89
N LEU A 65 1.04 -1.97 10.84
CA LEU A 65 1.11 -2.76 9.61
C LEU A 65 1.06 -1.87 8.37
N LEU A 66 1.82 -2.22 7.33
CA LEU A 66 1.74 -1.61 6.01
C LEU A 66 1.46 -2.72 5.01
N VAL A 67 0.43 -2.52 4.20
CA VAL A 67 -0.05 -3.52 3.25
C VAL A 67 -0.20 -2.88 1.87
N VAL A 68 0.20 -3.59 0.81
CA VAL A 68 -0.08 -3.20 -0.58
C VAL A 68 -1.12 -4.14 -1.16
N GLY A 69 -2.24 -3.61 -1.63
CA GLY A 69 -3.26 -4.34 -2.39
C GLY A 69 -2.99 -4.27 -3.88
N ASN A 70 -3.03 -5.40 -4.58
CA ASN A 70 -2.92 -5.42 -6.04
C ASN A 70 -4.28 -5.03 -6.66
N GLY A 71 -4.29 -4.11 -7.63
CA GLY A 71 -5.47 -3.49 -8.24
C GLY A 71 -6.47 -4.36 -9.01
N ALA A 72 -6.39 -5.68 -8.85
CA ALA A 72 -7.40 -6.64 -9.28
C ALA A 72 -8.03 -7.41 -8.11
N GLY A 73 -7.76 -7.01 -6.86
CA GLY A 73 -8.61 -7.34 -5.71
C GLY A 73 -8.50 -8.77 -5.14
N THR A 74 -7.40 -9.50 -5.36
CA THR A 74 -7.28 -10.87 -4.85
C THR A 74 -6.17 -11.11 -3.83
N GLY A 75 -5.27 -10.14 -3.62
CA GLY A 75 -4.18 -10.30 -2.66
C GLY A 75 -3.69 -8.99 -2.11
N LEU A 76 -3.50 -8.96 -0.80
CA LEU A 76 -2.71 -7.93 -0.13
C LEU A 76 -1.38 -8.53 0.31
N ARG A 77 -0.34 -7.71 0.34
CA ARG A 77 1.02 -8.10 0.70
C ARG A 77 1.49 -7.25 1.87
N ASP A 78 1.90 -7.91 2.95
CA ASP A 78 2.56 -7.21 4.06
C ASP A 78 3.93 -6.67 3.62
N VAL A 79 4.23 -5.46 4.07
CA VAL A 79 5.50 -4.79 3.84
C VAL A 79 6.31 -4.79 5.15
N PRO A 80 7.45 -5.51 5.17
CA PRO A 80 8.35 -5.54 6.32
C PRO A 80 8.76 -4.13 6.77
N ALA A 81 8.91 -3.94 8.09
CA ALA A 81 9.17 -2.64 8.71
C ALA A 81 10.38 -1.89 8.10
N ASP A 82 11.46 -2.61 7.78
CA ASP A 82 12.67 -2.08 7.15
C ASP A 82 12.47 -1.62 5.70
N ARG A 83 11.40 -2.08 5.04
CA ARG A 83 11.07 -1.79 3.64
C ARG A 83 10.02 -0.71 3.48
N ARG A 84 9.24 -0.39 4.52
CA ARG A 84 8.08 0.52 4.45
C ARG A 84 8.39 1.90 3.87
N ALA A 85 9.49 2.53 4.31
CA ALA A 85 9.90 3.84 3.82
C ALA A 85 10.27 3.80 2.31
N GLY A 86 10.89 2.71 1.86
CA GLY A 86 11.21 2.49 0.46
C GLY A 86 9.96 2.27 -0.38
N THR A 87 9.02 1.45 0.12
CA THR A 87 7.72 1.21 -0.54
C THR A 87 6.92 2.51 -0.68
N TRP A 88 6.83 3.31 0.39
CA TRP A 88 6.17 4.62 0.32
C TRP A 88 6.82 5.53 -0.72
N THR A 89 8.15 5.62 -0.75
CA THR A 89 8.86 6.48 -1.72
C THR A 89 8.51 6.12 -3.16
N CYS A 90 8.29 4.83 -3.45
CA CYS A 90 7.87 4.37 -4.77
C CYS A 90 6.39 4.70 -5.06
N ALA A 91 5.50 4.52 -4.08
CA ALA A 91 4.08 4.83 -4.22
C ALA A 91 3.79 6.34 -4.29
N GLU A 92 4.56 7.18 -3.57
CA GLU A 92 4.39 8.64 -3.49
C GLU A 92 4.46 9.32 -4.87
N ALA A 93 5.34 8.83 -5.75
CA ALA A 93 5.50 9.36 -7.11
C ALA A 93 4.29 9.13 -8.02
N ARG A 94 3.41 8.18 -7.67
CA ARG A 94 2.18 7.88 -8.41
C ARG A 94 0.96 7.85 -7.47
N TYR A 95 1.01 8.66 -6.42
CA TYR A 95 -0.06 8.75 -5.44
C TYR A 95 -1.18 9.64 -5.96
N GLU A 96 -2.38 9.07 -6.08
CA GLU A 96 -3.57 9.74 -6.62
C GLU A 96 -4.51 10.26 -5.51
N GLY A 97 -4.25 9.89 -4.24
CA GLY A 97 -4.97 10.44 -3.10
C GLY A 97 -4.74 11.95 -2.92
N PRO A 98 -5.55 12.62 -2.07
CA PRO A 98 -5.45 14.06 -1.82
C PRO A 98 -4.02 14.55 -1.56
N GLY A 99 -3.63 15.65 -2.22
CA GLY A 99 -2.28 16.21 -2.12
C GLY A 99 -1.19 15.41 -2.84
N GLY A 100 -1.54 14.30 -3.48
CA GLY A 100 -0.66 13.51 -4.33
C GLY A 100 -0.34 14.18 -5.66
N THR A 101 0.61 13.62 -6.38
CA THR A 101 0.94 14.01 -7.74
C THR A 101 1.22 12.73 -8.51
N VAL A 102 0.48 12.51 -9.60
CA VAL A 102 0.75 11.40 -10.50
C VAL A 102 1.84 11.87 -11.45
N GLU A 103 3.09 11.48 -11.17
CA GLU A 103 4.22 11.76 -12.04
C GLU A 103 4.44 10.63 -13.06
N GLY A 104 4.87 11.00 -14.27
CA GLY A 104 5.16 10.06 -15.35
C GLY A 104 4.03 9.98 -16.39
N PRO A 105 4.22 9.19 -17.47
CA PRO A 105 3.24 9.14 -18.55
C PRO A 105 1.89 8.62 -18.05
N ASP A 106 0.82 9.24 -18.53
CA ASP A 106 -0.53 8.69 -18.47
C ASP A 106 -0.55 7.45 -19.39
N TRP A 107 -0.75 6.26 -18.83
CA TRP A 107 -1.01 5.00 -19.55
C TRP A 107 0.20 4.32 -20.26
N PRO A 108 0.33 2.97 -20.27
CA PRO A 108 -0.21 1.94 -19.38
C PRO A 108 0.92 1.07 -18.79
N THR A 109 1.83 1.64 -17.99
CA THR A 109 2.97 0.84 -17.49
C THR A 109 3.19 0.84 -15.98
N GLU A 110 2.54 1.69 -15.20
CA GLU A 110 2.72 1.78 -13.76
C GLU A 110 1.38 2.05 -13.05
N PRO A 111 1.07 1.31 -11.97
CA PRO A 111 -0.15 1.54 -11.20
C PRO A 111 -0.11 2.90 -10.49
N VAL A 112 -1.28 3.46 -10.27
CA VAL A 112 -1.48 4.57 -9.35
C VAL A 112 -1.87 4.03 -7.97
N TYR A 113 -1.68 4.84 -6.94
CA TYR A 113 -1.87 4.41 -5.56
C TYR A 113 -2.84 5.31 -4.81
N HIS A 114 -3.77 4.69 -4.09
CA HIS A 114 -4.56 5.32 -3.04
C HIS A 114 -4.16 4.76 -1.68
N ALA A 115 -4.30 5.55 -0.61
CA ALA A 115 -4.03 5.07 0.74
C ALA A 115 -5.25 5.17 1.64
N TYR A 116 -5.40 4.17 2.49
CA TYR A 116 -6.49 4.03 3.44
C TYR A 116 -5.94 3.59 4.79
N GLU A 117 -6.45 4.16 5.88
CA GLU A 117 -6.16 3.67 7.23
C GLU A 117 -7.26 2.70 7.65
N PHE A 118 -6.85 1.54 8.11
CA PHE A 118 -7.70 0.61 8.82
C PHE A 118 -7.24 0.51 10.27
N GLU A 119 -8.15 0.13 11.15
CA GLU A 119 -7.92 -0.05 12.58
C GLU A 119 -8.39 -1.44 12.98
N SER A 120 -7.57 -2.18 13.74
CA SER A 120 -8.01 -3.43 14.37
C SER A 120 -8.83 -3.15 15.62
N ASP A 121 -9.56 -4.16 16.10
CA ASP A 121 -10.37 -4.05 17.32
C ASP A 121 -9.55 -3.66 18.57
N ASP A 122 -8.24 -3.94 18.59
CA ASP A 122 -7.31 -3.54 19.66
C ASP A 122 -6.67 -2.15 19.44
N GLY A 123 -7.14 -1.38 18.45
CA GLY A 123 -6.72 0.00 18.18
C GLY A 123 -5.42 0.15 17.39
N ARG A 124 -4.86 -0.94 16.83
CA ARG A 124 -3.65 -0.84 16.00
C ARG A 124 -4.01 -0.39 14.59
N SER A 125 -3.29 0.62 14.12
CA SER A 125 -3.45 1.12 12.76
C SER A 125 -2.73 0.27 11.72
N MET A 126 -3.36 0.15 10.56
CA MET A 126 -2.81 -0.42 9.33
C MET A 126 -2.95 0.61 8.21
N LEU A 127 -1.88 0.80 7.44
CA LEU A 127 -1.94 1.52 6.18
C LEU A 127 -2.13 0.52 5.04
N LEU A 128 -3.22 0.65 4.29
CA LEU A 128 -3.40 -0.01 3.00
C LEU A 128 -3.01 0.96 1.89
N LEU A 129 -2.07 0.56 1.04
CA LEU A 129 -1.81 1.16 -0.27
C LEU A 129 -2.53 0.32 -1.31
N ASP A 130 -3.62 0.86 -1.85
CA ASP A 130 -4.41 0.20 -2.89
C ASP A 130 -3.85 0.59 -4.26
N GLU A 131 -3.34 -0.39 -5.01
CA GLU A 131 -2.94 -0.19 -6.41
C GLU A 131 -4.20 -0.09 -7.26
N THR A 132 -4.28 0.91 -8.13
CA THR A 132 -5.33 1.05 -9.14
C THR A 132 -4.69 1.14 -10.54
N CYS A 133 -5.32 0.48 -11.52
CA CYS A 133 -4.86 0.41 -12.92
C CYS A 133 -5.68 1.31 -13.83
#